data_AF-R1FTZ2-F1
#
_entry.id   AF-R1FTZ2-F1
#
_cell.length_a   1.000
_cell.length_b   1.000
_cell.length_c   1.000
_cell.angle_alpha   90.00
_cell.angle_beta   90.00
_cell.angle_gamma   90.00
#
_symmetry.space_group_name_H-M   'P 1'
#
loop_
_entity.id
_entity.type
_entity.pdbx_description
1 polymer ?
#
loop_
_entity_poly.entity_id
_entity_poly.type
_entity_poly.pdbx_seq_one_letter_code
_entity_poly.pdbx_strand_id
1 'polypeptide(L)'
;MIEKEYIESLKEKFREFENKKDKIIELGIKLNRTSKSIIYSVIRGDIKSANEYMVEMDKYKEEIDKIVREEPRLYNNALINYQEYAEAKIFYNFILNNKIPKNDELNVDEYSYVMGLMDFVGELYRKSIEEMLKNNLEFAEKAREIIYEIYKNMLYMEFKNYDIRRKVDYVGDIYNLLTDKIFMRKVSRK
;
A
#
# COMPACT_ATOMS: atom_id res chain seq x y z
N MET A 1 6.71 -10.65 49.59
CA MET A 1 6.34 -11.72 48.64
C MET A 1 5.31 -11.14 47.69
N ILE A 2 5.33 -11.50 46.41
CA ILE A 2 4.34 -11.01 45.44
C ILE A 2 3.03 -11.80 45.64
N GLU A 3 1.89 -11.12 45.66
CA GLU A 3 0.57 -11.72 45.83
C GLU A 3 0.21 -12.64 44.66
N LYS A 4 -0.28 -13.86 44.96
CA LYS A 4 -0.60 -14.85 43.93
C LYS A 4 -1.73 -14.39 43.00
N GLU A 5 -2.75 -13.72 43.54
CA GLU A 5 -3.86 -13.16 42.76
C GLU A 5 -3.38 -12.09 41.78
N TYR A 6 -2.42 -11.24 42.20
CA TYR A 6 -1.80 -10.25 41.33
C TYR A 6 -1.04 -10.89 40.17
N ILE A 7 -0.26 -11.96 40.43
CA ILE A 7 0.44 -12.71 39.37
C ILE A 7 -0.54 -13.34 38.37
N GLU A 8 -1.65 -13.92 38.84
CA GLU A 8 -2.63 -14.53 37.93
C GLU A 8 -3.34 -13.47 37.07
N SER A 9 -3.69 -12.32 37.66
CA SER A 9 -4.22 -11.17 36.91
C SER A 9 -3.22 -10.67 35.85
N LEU A 10 -1.93 -10.59 36.17
CA LEU A 10 -0.91 -10.21 35.20
C LEU A 10 -0.85 -11.22 34.04
N LYS A 11 -0.81 -12.51 34.36
CA LYS A 11 -0.75 -13.58 33.37
C LYS A 11 -1.93 -13.53 32.39
N GLU A 12 -3.15 -13.29 32.86
CA GLU A 12 -4.31 -13.13 31.98
C GLU A 12 -4.21 -11.89 31.08
N LYS A 13 -3.73 -10.75 31.60
CA LYS A 13 -3.48 -9.55 30.78
C LYS A 13 -2.45 -9.78 29.68
N PHE A 14 -1.34 -10.47 30.00
CA PHE A 14 -0.33 -10.82 28.99
C PHE A 14 -0.89 -11.79 27.95
N ARG A 15 -1.73 -12.75 28.37
CA ARG A 15 -2.37 -13.70 27.46
C ARG A 15 -3.35 -13.02 26.51
N GLU A 16 -4.18 -12.11 27.01
CA GLU A 16 -5.10 -11.33 26.17
C GLU A 16 -4.33 -10.48 25.14
N PHE A 17 -3.24 -9.85 25.57
CA PHE A 17 -2.38 -9.06 24.69
C PHE A 17 -1.78 -9.89 23.55
N GLU A 18 -1.19 -11.04 23.84
CA GLU A 18 -0.64 -11.93 22.81
C GLU A 18 -1.73 -12.47 21.88
N ASN A 19 -2.92 -12.83 22.41
CA ASN A 19 -4.04 -13.26 21.57
C ASN A 19 -4.47 -12.17 20.57
N LYS A 20 -4.54 -10.90 21.00
CA LYS A 20 -4.85 -9.75 20.14
C LYS A 20 -3.77 -9.55 19.07
N LYS A 21 -2.50 -9.68 19.45
CA LYS A 21 -1.36 -9.59 18.53
C LYS A 21 -1.37 -10.70 17.47
N ASP A 22 -1.58 -11.94 17.88
CA ASP A 22 -1.68 -13.08 16.97
C ASP A 22 -2.84 -12.88 15.97
N LYS A 23 -3.95 -12.31 16.45
CA LYS A 23 -5.08 -11.98 15.59
C LYS A 23 -4.75 -10.91 14.56
N ILE A 24 -4.04 -9.84 14.93
CA ILE A 24 -3.55 -8.84 13.97
C ILE A 24 -2.63 -9.48 12.93
N ILE A 25 -1.74 -10.38 13.32
CA ILE A 25 -0.83 -11.07 12.38
C ILE A 25 -1.63 -11.94 11.40
N GLU A 26 -2.59 -12.72 11.89
CA GLU A 26 -3.45 -13.57 11.06
C GLU A 26 -4.25 -12.74 10.04
N LEU A 27 -4.89 -11.66 10.50
CA LEU A 27 -5.66 -10.75 9.65
C LEU A 27 -4.76 -9.97 8.69
N GLY A 28 -3.58 -9.55 9.13
CA GLY A 28 -2.59 -8.87 8.30
C GLY A 28 -2.15 -9.71 7.11
N ILE A 29 -1.84 -10.99 7.33
CA ILE A 29 -1.50 -11.91 6.23
C ILE A 29 -2.65 -12.03 5.22
N LYS A 30 -3.90 -12.09 5.70
CA LYS A 30 -5.09 -12.12 4.82
C LYS A 30 -5.23 -10.81 4.04
N LEU A 31 -5.16 -9.67 4.72
CA LEU A 31 -5.21 -8.34 4.11
C LEU A 31 -4.16 -8.21 3.00
N ASN A 32 -2.92 -8.56 3.30
CA ASN A 32 -1.79 -8.44 2.37
C ASN A 32 -1.96 -9.33 1.12
N ARG A 33 -2.46 -10.55 1.30
CA ARG A 33 -2.81 -11.44 0.16
C ARG A 33 -3.94 -10.85 -0.68
N THR A 34 -4.96 -10.29 -0.03
CA THR A 34 -6.09 -9.68 -0.73
C THR A 34 -5.67 -8.40 -1.46
N SER A 35 -4.81 -7.57 -0.87
CA SER A 35 -4.21 -6.38 -1.51
C SER A 35 -3.51 -6.74 -2.83
N LYS A 36 -2.63 -7.75 -2.82
CA LYS A 36 -1.98 -8.27 -4.02
C LYS A 36 -2.97 -8.83 -5.05
N SER A 37 -4.04 -9.48 -4.58
CA SER A 37 -5.10 -10.03 -5.44
C SER A 37 -5.89 -8.92 -6.14
N ILE A 38 -6.17 -7.80 -5.46
CA ILE A 38 -6.78 -6.60 -6.04
C ILE A 38 -5.89 -6.04 -7.14
N ILE A 39 -4.63 -5.75 -6.83
CA ILE A 39 -3.66 -5.17 -7.78
C ILE A 39 -3.56 -6.05 -9.02
N TYR A 40 -3.38 -7.35 -8.84
CA TYR A 40 -3.26 -8.30 -9.94
C TYR A 40 -4.52 -8.43 -10.79
N SER A 41 -5.70 -8.36 -10.17
CA SER A 41 -6.99 -8.40 -10.89
C SER A 41 -7.20 -7.12 -11.71
N VAL A 42 -6.91 -5.95 -11.13
CA VAL A 42 -6.98 -4.65 -11.81
C VAL A 42 -6.01 -4.59 -12.99
N ILE A 43 -4.77 -5.06 -12.81
CA ILE A 43 -3.76 -5.09 -13.87
C ILE A 43 -4.25 -5.87 -15.11
N ARG A 44 -4.91 -7.01 -14.89
CA ARG A 44 -5.46 -7.87 -15.97
C ARG A 44 -6.83 -7.43 -16.48
N GLY A 45 -7.44 -6.40 -15.87
CA GLY A 45 -8.77 -5.90 -16.23
C GLY A 45 -9.93 -6.71 -15.63
N ASP A 46 -9.68 -7.60 -14.67
CA ASP A 46 -10.73 -8.32 -13.94
C ASP A 46 -11.27 -7.48 -12.78
N ILE A 47 -12.10 -6.50 -13.11
CA ILE A 47 -12.67 -5.56 -12.13
C ILE A 47 -13.68 -6.24 -11.21
N LYS A 48 -14.35 -7.30 -11.67
CA LYS A 48 -15.32 -8.04 -10.87
C LYS A 48 -14.62 -8.68 -9.66
N SER A 49 -13.56 -9.45 -9.89
CA SER A 49 -12.80 -10.07 -8.80
C SER A 49 -12.15 -9.01 -7.91
N ALA A 50 -11.63 -7.91 -8.50
CA ALA A 50 -11.07 -6.81 -7.72
C ALA A 50 -12.09 -6.21 -6.73
N ASN A 51 -13.36 -6.05 -7.13
CA ASN A 51 -14.42 -5.55 -6.25
C ASN A 51 -14.73 -6.52 -5.10
N GLU A 52 -14.78 -7.81 -5.39
CA GLU A 52 -15.01 -8.86 -4.37
C GLU A 52 -13.88 -8.85 -3.33
N TYR A 53 -12.62 -8.81 -3.79
CA TYR A 53 -11.46 -8.69 -2.91
C TYR A 53 -11.43 -7.38 -2.13
N MET A 54 -11.90 -6.26 -2.71
CA MET A 54 -11.97 -4.98 -2.01
C MET A 54 -12.86 -5.07 -0.77
N VAL A 55 -14.03 -5.71 -0.89
CA VAL A 55 -14.96 -5.91 0.22
C VAL A 55 -14.34 -6.79 1.31
N GLU A 56 -13.60 -7.84 0.95
CA GLU A 56 -12.89 -8.67 1.92
C GLU A 56 -11.77 -7.91 2.64
N MET A 57 -10.97 -7.15 1.89
CA MET A 57 -9.86 -6.37 2.43
C MET A 57 -10.35 -5.33 3.44
N ASP A 58 -11.45 -4.64 3.15
CA ASP A 58 -12.06 -3.67 4.05
C ASP A 58 -12.52 -4.32 5.36
N LYS A 59 -13.09 -5.54 5.32
CA LYS A 59 -13.45 -6.29 6.54
C LYS A 59 -12.24 -6.61 7.40
N TYR A 60 -11.14 -7.07 6.79
CA TYR A 60 -9.91 -7.36 7.55
C TYR A 60 -9.32 -6.09 8.17
N LYS A 61 -9.32 -4.97 7.43
CA LYS A 61 -8.87 -3.67 7.95
C LYS A 61 -9.72 -3.22 9.13
N GLU A 62 -11.05 -3.30 9.02
CA GLU A 62 -11.96 -2.93 10.12
C GLU A 62 -11.74 -3.77 11.38
N GLU A 63 -11.47 -5.07 11.26
CA GLU A 63 -11.15 -5.92 12.40
C GLU A 63 -9.80 -5.53 13.04
N ILE A 64 -8.77 -5.27 12.23
CA ILE A 64 -7.48 -4.79 12.73
C ILE A 64 -7.65 -3.45 13.45
N ASP A 65 -8.43 -2.51 12.90
CA ASP A 65 -8.71 -1.21 13.50
C ASP A 65 -9.43 -1.30 14.85
N LYS A 66 -10.32 -2.28 15.02
CA LYS A 66 -10.96 -2.53 16.32
C LYS A 66 -9.92 -2.96 17.35
N ILE A 67 -9.07 -3.93 17.00
CA ILE A 67 -8.03 -4.45 17.92
C ILE A 67 -7.03 -3.35 18.28
N VAL A 68 -6.56 -2.56 17.31
CA VAL A 68 -5.59 -1.48 17.53
C VAL A 68 -6.20 -0.33 18.35
N ARG A 69 -7.49 -0.04 18.21
CA ARG A 69 -8.17 0.95 19.06
C ARG A 69 -8.30 0.47 20.51
N GLU A 70 -8.59 -0.81 20.72
CA GLU A 70 -8.63 -1.40 22.06
C GLU A 70 -7.24 -1.53 22.69
N GLU A 71 -6.21 -1.79 21.88
CA GLU A 71 -4.84 -1.99 22.33
C GLU A 71 -3.84 -1.22 21.44
N PRO A 72 -3.65 0.10 21.69
CA PRO A 72 -2.79 0.95 20.87
C PRO A 72 -1.32 0.53 20.80
N ARG A 73 -0.83 -0.25 21.78
CA ARG A 73 0.55 -0.77 21.77
C ARG A 73 0.82 -1.71 20.59
N LEU A 74 -0.23 -2.28 19.99
CA LEU A 74 -0.14 -3.17 18.83
C LEU A 74 -0.16 -2.45 17.48
N TYR A 75 -0.16 -1.11 17.46
CA TYR A 75 -0.17 -0.33 16.22
C TYR A 75 0.94 -0.74 15.24
N ASN A 76 2.17 -0.89 15.76
CA ASN A 76 3.33 -1.25 14.95
C ASN A 76 3.19 -2.65 14.30
N ASN A 77 2.38 -3.54 14.87
CA ASN A 77 2.07 -4.85 14.28
C ASN A 77 1.14 -4.73 13.06
N ALA A 78 0.39 -3.63 12.95
CA ALA A 78 -0.54 -3.36 11.84
C ALA A 78 0.05 -2.43 10.75
N LEU A 79 1.17 -1.76 11.02
CA LEU A 79 1.74 -0.70 10.18
C LEU A 79 1.93 -1.11 8.71
N ILE A 80 2.53 -2.28 8.47
CA ILE A 80 2.76 -2.82 7.12
C ILE A 80 1.42 -3.14 6.44
N ASN A 81 0.43 -3.63 7.19
CA ASN A 81 -0.88 -3.96 6.63
C ASN A 81 -1.62 -2.68 6.19
N TYR A 82 -1.46 -1.57 6.92
CA TYR A 82 -2.02 -0.27 6.51
C TYR A 82 -1.34 0.30 5.27
N GLN A 83 -0.04 0.08 5.12
CA GLN A 83 0.71 0.44 3.92
C GLN A 83 0.22 -0.36 2.70
N GLU A 84 0.11 -1.69 2.80
CA GLU A 84 -0.41 -2.54 1.72
C GLU A 84 -1.88 -2.26 1.38
N TYR A 85 -2.68 -1.88 2.39
CA TYR A 85 -4.07 -1.43 2.20
C TYR A 85 -4.12 -0.14 1.38
N ALA A 86 -3.31 0.86 1.76
CA ALA A 86 -3.25 2.15 1.08
C ALA A 86 -2.81 1.98 -0.37
N GLU A 87 -1.75 1.19 -0.62
CA GLU A 87 -1.26 0.87 -1.96
C GLU A 87 -2.39 0.31 -2.86
N ALA A 88 -3.07 -0.75 -2.42
CA ALA A 88 -4.14 -1.38 -3.21
C ALA A 88 -5.32 -0.42 -3.46
N LYS A 89 -5.73 0.35 -2.45
CA LYS A 89 -6.81 1.34 -2.60
C LYS A 89 -6.44 2.45 -3.58
N ILE A 90 -5.21 2.97 -3.50
CA ILE A 90 -4.70 3.99 -4.41
C ILE A 90 -4.64 3.42 -5.83
N PHE A 91 -4.03 2.24 -6.00
CA PHE A 91 -3.90 1.59 -7.31
C PHE A 91 -5.26 1.36 -7.96
N TYR A 92 -6.21 0.77 -7.23
CA TYR A 92 -7.56 0.51 -7.71
C TYR A 92 -8.28 1.80 -8.15
N ASN A 93 -8.25 2.84 -7.32
CA ASN A 93 -8.93 4.11 -7.63
C ASN A 93 -8.25 4.87 -8.75
N PHE A 94 -6.93 4.81 -8.85
CA PHE A 94 -6.20 5.45 -9.92
C PHE A 94 -6.54 4.82 -11.27
N ILE A 95 -6.50 3.48 -11.37
CA ILE A 95 -6.77 2.79 -12.64
C ILE A 95 -8.22 2.96 -13.11
N LEU A 96 -9.19 2.97 -12.19
CA LEU A 96 -10.61 3.04 -12.55
C LEU A 96 -11.13 4.47 -12.69
N ASN A 97 -10.67 5.38 -11.83
CA ASN A 97 -11.27 6.70 -11.66
C ASN A 97 -10.27 7.84 -11.92
N ASN A 98 -9.02 7.54 -12.28
CA ASN A 98 -7.94 8.52 -12.41
C ASN A 98 -7.80 9.42 -11.17
N LYS A 99 -8.03 8.84 -9.98
CA LYS A 99 -8.02 9.54 -8.69
C LYS A 99 -7.06 8.86 -7.73
N ILE A 100 -6.18 9.65 -7.12
CA ILE A 100 -5.41 9.25 -5.95
C ILE A 100 -6.19 9.71 -4.71
N PRO A 101 -6.81 8.79 -3.94
CA PRO A 101 -7.54 9.14 -2.73
C PRO A 101 -6.59 9.69 -1.66
N LYS A 102 -7.10 10.55 -0.77
CA LYS A 102 -6.36 11.08 0.39
C LYS A 102 -6.32 10.07 1.54
N ASN A 103 -5.45 10.28 2.52
CA ASN A 103 -5.29 9.37 3.65
C ASN A 103 -6.55 9.31 4.55
N ASP A 104 -7.24 10.43 4.73
CA ASP A 104 -8.51 10.53 5.47
C ASP A 104 -9.64 9.76 4.77
N GLU A 105 -9.71 9.80 3.43
CA GLU A 105 -10.64 8.97 2.64
C GLU A 105 -10.39 7.47 2.81
N LEU A 106 -9.15 7.07 3.14
CA LEU A 106 -8.75 5.67 3.34
C LEU A 106 -8.73 5.24 4.81
N ASN A 107 -8.93 6.16 5.76
CA ASN A 107 -8.78 5.91 7.20
C ASN A 107 -7.43 5.24 7.56
N VAL A 108 -6.34 5.79 7.02
CA VAL A 108 -4.96 5.39 7.32
C VAL A 108 -4.14 6.62 7.73
N ASP A 109 -3.16 6.41 8.58
CA ASP A 109 -2.26 7.48 9.02
C ASP A 109 -1.37 7.99 7.89
N GLU A 110 -0.78 9.16 8.09
CA GLU A 110 0.04 9.84 7.09
C GLU A 110 1.29 9.03 6.72
N TYR A 111 1.88 8.30 7.67
CA TYR A 111 3.07 7.50 7.41
C TYR A 111 2.73 6.30 6.52
N SER A 112 1.74 5.49 6.89
CA SER A 112 1.32 4.35 6.07
C SER A 112 0.78 4.79 4.71
N TYR A 113 0.09 5.93 4.64
CA TYR A 113 -0.37 6.50 3.38
C TYR A 113 0.80 6.85 2.45
N VAL A 114 1.77 7.63 2.93
CA VAL A 114 2.94 8.06 2.14
C VAL A 114 3.74 6.85 1.68
N MET A 115 3.93 5.87 2.55
CA MET A 115 4.63 4.63 2.21
C MET A 115 3.87 3.82 1.15
N GLY A 116 2.55 3.70 1.25
CA GLY A 116 1.72 2.99 0.28
C GLY A 116 1.62 3.71 -1.07
N LEU A 117 1.57 5.04 -1.06
CA LEU A 117 1.61 5.87 -2.27
C LEU A 117 2.92 5.67 -3.05
N MET A 118 4.05 5.52 -2.36
CA MET A 118 5.33 5.26 -3.01
C MET A 118 5.48 3.82 -3.50
N ASP A 119 4.84 2.83 -2.87
CA ASP A 119 4.79 1.46 -3.42
C ASP A 119 3.92 1.38 -4.67
N PHE A 120 2.79 2.11 -4.67
CA PHE A 120 1.88 2.22 -5.82
C PHE A 120 2.62 2.61 -7.11
N VAL A 121 3.67 3.43 -7.03
CA VAL A 121 4.52 3.81 -8.16
C VAL A 121 5.14 2.59 -8.86
N GLY A 122 5.57 1.58 -8.10
CA GLY A 122 6.12 0.33 -8.63
C GLY A 122 5.10 -0.48 -9.42
N GLU A 123 3.87 -0.60 -8.90
CA GLU A 123 2.78 -1.29 -9.59
C GLU A 123 2.27 -0.52 -10.81
N LEU A 124 2.27 0.82 -10.74
CA LEU A 124 1.96 1.66 -11.89
C LEU A 124 3.02 1.51 -13.00
N TYR A 125 4.30 1.39 -12.64
CA TYR A 125 5.36 1.05 -13.60
C TYR A 125 5.11 -0.32 -14.24
N ARG A 126 4.82 -1.35 -13.44
CA ARG A 126 4.51 -2.69 -13.94
C ARG A 126 3.34 -2.66 -14.95
N LYS A 127 2.24 -2.00 -14.59
CA LYS A 127 1.08 -1.82 -15.48
C LYS A 127 1.46 -1.07 -16.75
N SER A 128 2.31 -0.05 -16.65
CA SER A 128 2.81 0.70 -17.81
C SER A 128 3.59 -0.18 -18.78
N ILE A 129 4.43 -1.10 -18.28
CA ILE A 129 5.12 -2.08 -19.12
C ILE A 129 4.10 -2.98 -19.84
N GLU A 130 3.10 -3.51 -19.12
CA GLU A 130 2.07 -4.37 -19.72
C GLU A 130 1.26 -3.65 -20.81
N GLU A 131 0.92 -2.38 -20.60
CA GLU A 131 0.21 -1.56 -21.59
C GLU A 131 1.10 -1.25 -22.81
N MET A 132 2.39 -0.95 -22.61
CA MET A 132 3.33 -0.77 -23.74
C MET A 132 3.50 -2.03 -24.59
N LEU A 133 3.49 -3.22 -23.98
CA LEU A 133 3.49 -4.50 -24.70
C LEU A 133 2.23 -4.66 -25.56
N LYS A 134 1.10 -4.13 -25.10
CA LYS A 134 -0.17 -4.05 -25.85
C LYS A 134 -0.26 -2.85 -26.79
N ASN A 135 0.86 -2.21 -27.10
CA ASN A 135 0.98 -1.04 -27.97
C ASN A 135 0.35 0.26 -27.44
N ASN A 136 -0.09 0.30 -26.18
CA ASN A 136 -0.66 1.47 -25.52
C ASN A 136 0.45 2.32 -24.87
N LEU A 137 1.12 3.13 -25.69
CA LEU A 137 2.17 4.03 -25.21
C LEU A 137 1.61 5.22 -24.41
N GLU A 138 0.41 5.67 -24.75
CA GLU A 138 -0.24 6.81 -24.11
C GLU A 138 -0.43 6.58 -22.60
N PHE A 139 -0.81 5.36 -22.20
CA PHE A 139 -0.92 5.02 -20.79
C PHE A 139 0.42 5.19 -20.05
N ALA A 140 1.52 4.69 -20.63
CA ALA A 140 2.82 4.78 -20.00
C ALA A 140 3.31 6.24 -19.89
N GLU A 141 2.99 7.08 -20.87
CA GLU A 141 3.31 8.51 -20.80
C GLU A 141 2.54 9.22 -19.67
N LYS A 142 1.24 8.96 -19.53
CA LYS A 142 0.42 9.47 -18.42
C LYS A 142 0.93 8.97 -17.07
N ALA A 143 1.24 7.68 -16.98
CA ALA A 143 1.81 7.09 -15.77
C ALA A 143 3.14 7.76 -15.38
N ARG A 144 4.03 8.02 -16.34
CA ARG A 144 5.30 8.72 -16.12
C ARG A 144 5.09 10.13 -15.56
N GLU A 145 4.09 10.86 -16.05
CA GLU A 145 3.76 12.19 -15.53
C GLU A 145 3.32 12.14 -14.07
N ILE A 146 2.40 11.22 -13.74
CA ILE A 146 1.92 11.03 -12.36
C ILE A 146 3.06 10.62 -11.42
N ILE A 147 3.93 9.69 -11.84
CA ILE A 147 5.09 9.29 -11.04
C ILE A 147 6.02 10.48 -10.79
N TYR A 148 6.23 11.32 -11.81
CA TYR A 148 7.06 12.53 -11.65
C TYR A 148 6.45 13.56 -10.70
N GLU A 149 5.13 13.72 -10.72
CA GLU A 149 4.41 14.57 -9.76
C GLU A 149 4.56 14.05 -8.33
N ILE A 150 4.35 12.74 -8.13
CA ILE A 150 4.57 12.09 -6.82
C ILE A 150 6.01 12.33 -6.35
N TYR A 151 7.00 12.07 -7.21
CA TYR A 151 8.41 12.28 -6.88
C TYR A 151 8.71 13.72 -6.42
N LYS A 152 8.27 14.72 -7.19
CA LYS A 152 8.46 16.14 -6.85
C LYS A 152 7.81 16.50 -5.53
N ASN A 153 6.57 16.04 -5.30
CA ASN A 153 5.87 16.30 -4.05
C ASN A 153 6.57 15.63 -2.87
N MET A 154 7.07 14.39 -3.02
CA MET A 154 7.79 13.70 -1.96
C MET A 154 9.15 14.35 -1.65
N LEU A 155 9.85 14.90 -2.65
CA LEU A 155 11.06 15.71 -2.42
C LEU A 155 10.74 16.98 -1.63
N TYR A 156 9.64 17.66 -1.97
CA TYR A 156 9.21 18.89 -1.30
C TYR A 156 8.91 18.69 0.20
N MET A 157 8.55 17.47 0.62
CA MET A 157 8.27 17.16 2.02
C MET A 157 9.52 17.15 2.93
N GLU A 158 10.74 17.12 2.36
CA GLU A 158 12.01 17.15 3.11
C GLU A 158 12.12 16.14 4.27
N PHE A 159 11.66 14.90 4.06
CA PHE A 159 11.63 13.86 5.09
C PHE A 159 12.98 13.65 5.77
N LYS A 160 12.98 13.58 7.11
CA LYS A 160 14.19 13.26 7.90
C LYS A 160 14.35 11.76 8.15
N ASN A 161 13.23 11.02 8.16
CA ASN A 161 13.24 9.57 8.34
C ASN A 161 14.03 8.89 7.20
N TYR A 162 14.95 7.99 7.56
CA TYR A 162 15.82 7.31 6.60
C TYR A 162 15.06 6.40 5.63
N ASP A 163 14.07 5.65 6.13
CA ASP A 163 13.30 4.71 5.32
C ASP A 163 12.43 5.44 4.30
N ILE A 164 11.80 6.55 4.70
CA ILE A 164 11.02 7.36 3.77
C ILE A 164 11.94 7.94 2.68
N ARG A 165 13.11 8.48 3.04
CA ARG A 165 14.07 9.02 2.05
C ARG A 165 14.51 7.98 1.03
N ARG A 166 14.89 6.77 1.47
CA ARG A 166 15.23 5.66 0.56
C ARG A 166 14.08 5.36 -0.41
N LYS A 167 12.85 5.52 0.05
CA LYS A 167 11.68 5.25 -0.77
C LYS A 167 11.35 6.39 -1.74
N VAL A 168 11.67 7.63 -1.38
CA VAL A 168 11.66 8.75 -2.34
C VAL A 168 12.69 8.50 -3.46
N ASP A 169 13.89 8.04 -3.10
CA ASP A 169 14.92 7.69 -4.08
C ASP A 169 14.43 6.57 -5.02
N TYR A 170 13.79 5.53 -4.47
CA TYR A 170 13.16 4.46 -5.25
C TYR A 170 12.13 4.99 -6.26
N VAL A 171 11.28 5.95 -5.88
CA VAL A 171 10.33 6.58 -6.81
C VAL A 171 11.06 7.29 -7.95
N GLY A 172 12.17 7.97 -7.67
CA GLY A 172 13.03 8.59 -8.68
C GLY A 172 13.64 7.58 -9.64
N ASP A 173 14.12 6.44 -9.13
CA ASP A 173 14.65 5.34 -9.95
C ASP A 173 13.58 4.76 -10.89
N ILE A 174 12.36 4.55 -10.39
CA ILE A 174 11.24 4.07 -11.20
C ILE A 174 10.85 5.09 -12.28
N TYR A 175 10.83 6.38 -11.96
CA TYR A 175 10.60 7.44 -12.95
C TYR A 175 11.61 7.39 -14.10
N ASN A 176 12.90 7.29 -13.77
CA ASN A 176 13.98 7.21 -14.76
C ASN A 176 13.84 5.95 -15.61
N LEU A 177 13.61 4.80 -14.97
CA LEU A 177 13.44 3.52 -15.65
C LEU A 177 12.25 3.55 -16.64
N LEU A 178 11.10 4.09 -16.24
CA LEU A 178 9.94 4.21 -17.12
C LEU A 178 10.24 5.16 -18.31
N THR A 179 10.94 6.26 -18.04
CA THR A 179 11.35 7.22 -19.06
C THR A 179 12.22 6.55 -20.12
N ASP A 180 13.20 5.75 -19.70
CA ASP A 180 14.08 5.01 -20.60
C ASP A 180 13.30 4.00 -21.45
N LYS A 181 12.35 3.27 -20.85
CA LYS A 181 11.51 2.30 -21.58
C LYS A 181 10.63 2.97 -22.63
N ILE A 182 10.02 4.11 -22.29
CA ILE A 182 9.23 4.92 -23.22
C ILE A 182 10.12 5.42 -24.37
N PHE A 183 11.32 5.93 -24.06
CA PHE A 183 12.27 6.40 -25.07
C PHE A 183 12.67 5.28 -26.04
N MET A 184 13.09 4.13 -25.52
CA MET A 184 13.43 2.95 -26.34
C MET A 184 12.27 2.55 -27.25
N ARG A 185 11.04 2.53 -26.71
CA ARG A 185 9.85 2.16 -27.48
C ARG A 185 9.58 3.13 -28.64
N LYS A 186 9.80 4.43 -28.44
CA LYS A 186 9.64 5.47 -29.48
C LYS A 186 10.70 5.35 -30.57
N VAL A 187 11.95 5.07 -30.18
CA VAL A 187 13.07 4.93 -31.13
C VAL A 187 12.89 3.68 -31.99
N SER A 188 12.48 2.54 -31.43
CA SER A 188 12.29 1.28 -32.17
C SER A 188 11.06 1.24 -33.09
N ARG A 189 10.22 2.27 -33.10
CA ARG A 189 9.05 2.38 -34.00
C ARG A 189 9.29 3.30 -35.21
N LYS A 190 10.50 3.89 -35.33
CA LYS A 190 10.99 4.47 -36.58
C LYS A 190 11.71 3.41 -37.40
#